data_AF-A0A0N4YMX1-F1
#
_entry.id   AF-A0A0N4YMX1-F1
#
_cell.length_a   1.000
_cell.length_b   1.000
_cell.length_c   1.000
_cell.angle_alpha   90.00
_cell.angle_beta   90.00
_cell.angle_gamma   90.00
#
_symmetry.space_group_name_H-M   'P 1'
#
loop_
_entity.id
_entity.type
_entity.pdbx_description
1 polymer ?
#
loop_
_entity_poly.entity_id
_entity_poly.type
_entity_poly.pdbx_seq_one_letter_code
_entity_poly.pdbx_strand_id
1 'polypeptide(L)'
;MSTIEDQQLEPEPQDVKPSVQIEEAPIVVVDLPKPLPKIPKVRPSSPKVVALDTIAEKLSAIHSLVNRTEIRANRQQRMIQFLSLNVDEIKKKIYEFCSQEDQQSTSSNQNRGLKRARSPSPAGTNSSQQSTKGTGFTCVFCDDDHYSCHCTKYIQLPDRERRILKKGKCERCLRKADHLSTSCASKHTCIYYCKSARREAEMLTHNSALCYFIFNM
;
A
#
# COMPACT_ATOMS: atom_id res chain seq x y z
N MET A 1 -12.53 -58.05 20.38
CA MET A 1 -11.31 -57.94 21.21
C MET A 1 -10.46 -56.82 20.64
N SER A 2 -10.27 -55.76 21.43
CA SER A 2 -9.11 -54.84 21.41
C SER A 2 -8.92 -53.97 20.15
N THR A 3 -8.63 -52.67 20.19
CA THR A 3 -8.32 -51.73 21.27
C THR A 3 -8.52 -50.32 20.72
N ILE A 4 -8.92 -49.41 21.60
CA ILE A 4 -9.08 -47.96 21.40
C ILE A 4 -7.68 -47.34 21.48
N GLU A 5 -7.30 -46.47 20.56
CA GLU A 5 -6.09 -45.64 20.68
C GLU A 5 -6.47 -44.20 21.03
N ASP A 6 -5.90 -43.79 22.16
CA ASP A 6 -6.10 -42.53 22.88
C ASP A 6 -5.55 -41.31 22.14
N GLN A 7 -6.32 -40.23 22.22
CA GLN A 7 -5.93 -38.87 21.84
C GLN A 7 -5.00 -38.29 22.91
N GLN A 8 -3.75 -37.98 22.53
CA GLN A 8 -2.87 -37.12 23.34
C GLN A 8 -3.24 -35.65 23.10
N LEU A 9 -3.79 -35.02 24.15
CA LEU A 9 -3.87 -33.57 24.26
C LEU A 9 -2.47 -33.00 24.52
N GLU A 10 -2.05 -32.05 23.69
CA GLU A 10 -0.89 -31.20 23.97
C GLU A 10 -1.21 -30.16 25.05
N PRO A 11 -0.28 -29.87 25.98
CA PRO A 11 -0.49 -28.87 27.03
C PRO A 11 -0.34 -27.44 26.51
N GLU A 12 -1.23 -26.55 26.98
CA GLU A 12 -1.17 -25.10 26.75
C GLU A 12 0.15 -24.48 27.24
N PRO A 13 0.70 -23.49 26.51
CA PRO A 13 1.84 -22.72 26.97
C PRO A 13 1.44 -21.76 28.10
N GLN A 14 2.09 -21.92 29.25
CA GLN A 14 1.92 -21.05 30.41
C GLN A 14 2.49 -19.65 30.14
N ASP A 15 1.66 -18.63 30.37
CA ASP A 15 1.99 -17.21 30.38
C ASP A 15 3.05 -16.90 31.46
N VAL A 16 4.31 -16.80 31.05
CA VAL A 16 5.39 -16.28 31.90
C VAL A 16 5.35 -14.75 31.86
N LYS A 17 4.72 -14.17 32.88
CA LYS A 17 4.68 -12.73 33.14
C LYS A 17 6.08 -12.26 33.59
N PRO A 18 6.80 -11.41 32.84
CA PRO A 18 8.09 -10.92 33.30
C PRO A 18 7.88 -9.87 34.40
N SER A 19 8.23 -10.24 35.63
CA SER A 19 8.40 -9.28 36.73
C SER A 19 9.70 -8.52 36.51
N VAL A 20 9.59 -7.32 35.93
CA VAL A 20 10.71 -6.37 35.86
C VAL A 20 10.79 -5.67 37.21
N GLN A 21 11.76 -6.07 38.03
CA GLN A 21 12.20 -5.30 39.19
C GLN A 21 12.99 -4.10 38.67
N ILE A 22 12.43 -2.91 38.83
CA ILE A 22 13.13 -1.65 38.57
C ILE A 22 13.87 -1.34 39.88
N GLU A 23 15.17 -1.65 39.93
CA GLU A 23 16.05 -1.06 40.94
C GLU A 23 16.21 0.43 40.62
N GLU A 24 15.64 1.28 41.47
CA GLU A 24 15.89 2.72 41.44
C GLU A 24 17.35 2.99 41.82
N ALA A 25 18.18 3.21 40.80
CA ALA A 25 19.54 3.70 41.01
C ALA A 25 19.49 5.11 41.67
N PRO A 26 20.37 5.39 42.65
CA PRO A 26 20.42 6.68 43.31
C PRO A 26 20.75 7.78 42.30
N ILE A 27 19.87 8.77 42.21
CA ILE A 27 20.05 9.97 41.40
C ILE A 27 21.24 10.75 41.98
N VAL A 28 22.41 10.58 41.36
CA VAL A 28 23.55 11.45 41.58
C VAL A 28 23.18 12.82 41.00
N VAL A 29 22.92 13.78 41.88
CA VAL A 29 22.76 15.20 41.51
C VAL A 29 24.13 15.67 41.03
N VAL A 30 24.36 15.54 39.72
CA VAL A 30 25.53 16.14 39.06
C VAL A 30 25.27 17.63 38.99
N ASP A 31 26.08 18.40 39.71
CA ASP A 31 26.06 19.87 39.68
C ASP A 31 26.01 20.37 38.24
N LEU A 32 25.01 21.21 37.98
CA LEU A 32 24.77 21.82 36.68
C LEU A 32 26.05 22.52 36.21
N PRO A 33 26.65 22.12 35.08
CA PRO A 33 27.89 22.72 34.61
C PRO A 33 27.69 24.22 34.43
N LYS A 34 28.59 25.00 35.05
CA LYS A 34 28.64 26.47 34.94
C LYS A 34 28.41 26.88 33.48
N PRO A 35 27.53 27.86 33.22
CA PRO A 35 27.30 28.34 31.86
C PRO A 35 28.63 28.76 31.25
N LEU A 36 29.00 28.07 30.17
CA LEU A 36 30.21 28.35 29.42
C LEU A 36 30.25 29.85 29.05
N PRO A 37 31.42 30.49 29.13
CA PRO A 37 31.57 31.88 28.73
C PRO A 37 31.04 32.05 27.30
N LYS A 38 30.20 33.07 27.10
CA LYS A 38 29.60 33.41 25.81
C LYS A 38 30.73 33.59 24.80
N ILE A 39 30.93 32.58 23.95
CA ILE A 39 31.88 32.63 22.84
C ILE A 39 31.44 33.82 21.97
N PRO A 40 32.32 34.80 21.72
CA PRO A 40 32.01 35.90 20.82
C PRO A 40 31.50 35.33 19.50
N LYS A 41 30.35 35.82 19.02
CA LYS A 41 29.84 35.50 17.68
C LYS A 41 30.94 35.82 16.68
N VAL A 42 31.69 34.81 16.25
CA VAL A 42 32.70 34.94 15.21
C VAL A 42 31.94 35.33 13.96
N ARG A 43 32.07 36.61 13.62
CA ARG A 43 31.53 37.19 12.39
C ARG A 43 32.16 36.38 11.25
N PRO A 44 31.38 35.79 10.33
CA PRO A 44 31.92 34.94 9.27
C PRO A 44 32.97 35.73 8.49
N SER A 45 34.22 35.36 8.74
CA SER A 45 35.40 36.04 8.26
C SER A 45 35.82 35.42 6.94
N SER A 46 35.80 36.25 5.91
CA SER A 46 36.24 36.03 4.53
C SER A 46 35.15 35.59 3.52
N PRO A 47 35.11 36.23 2.33
CA PRO A 47 34.24 35.85 1.21
C PRO A 47 34.33 34.38 0.79
N LYS A 48 35.46 33.72 1.09
CA LYS A 48 35.71 32.31 0.74
C LYS A 48 34.80 31.35 1.52
N VAL A 49 34.48 31.65 2.78
CA VAL A 49 33.60 30.79 3.61
C VAL A 49 32.16 30.85 3.09
N VAL A 50 31.68 32.05 2.75
CA VAL A 50 30.34 32.25 2.16
C VAL A 50 30.21 31.51 0.83
N ALA A 51 31.27 31.48 0.01
CA ALA A 51 31.28 30.74 -1.24
C ALA A 51 31.18 29.22 -1.04
N LEU A 52 31.86 28.67 -0.02
CA LEU A 52 31.81 27.25 0.31
C LEU A 52 30.42 26.82 0.80
N ASP A 53 29.78 27.61 1.67
CA ASP A 53 28.42 27.34 2.15
C ASP A 53 27.42 27.35 0.98
N THR A 54 27.56 28.31 0.07
CA THR A 54 26.73 28.39 -1.15
C THR A 54 26.91 27.16 -2.04
N ILE A 55 28.14 26.63 -2.15
CA ILE A 55 28.41 25.40 -2.91
C ILE A 55 27.76 24.19 -2.23
N ALA A 56 27.86 24.09 -0.90
CA ALA A 56 27.26 22.98 -0.14
C ALA A 56 25.73 22.95 -0.26
N GLU A 57 25.06 24.11 -0.22
CA GLU A 57 23.62 24.22 -0.45
C GLU A 57 23.23 23.76 -1.86
N LYS A 58 23.98 24.18 -2.89
CA LYS A 58 23.75 23.76 -4.28
C LYS A 58 23.92 22.25 -4.45
N LEU A 59 24.95 21.65 -3.86
CA LEU A 59 25.17 20.21 -3.91
C LEU A 59 24.01 19.44 -3.24
N SER A 60 23.53 19.93 -2.09
CA SER A 60 22.39 19.33 -1.39
C SER A 60 21.11 19.40 -2.24
N ALA A 61 20.87 20.52 -2.92
CA ALA A 61 19.75 20.67 -3.85
C ALA A 61 19.84 19.71 -5.04
N ILE A 62 21.03 19.55 -5.64
CA ILE A 62 21.27 18.60 -6.74
C ILE A 62 21.00 17.17 -6.27
N HIS A 63 21.51 16.76 -5.11
CA HIS A 63 21.28 15.43 -4.57
C HIS A 63 19.79 15.13 -4.36
N SER A 64 19.04 16.10 -3.81
CA SER A 64 17.58 16.00 -3.68
C SER A 64 16.88 15.82 -5.02
N LEU A 65 17.32 16.55 -6.06
CA LEU A 65 16.77 16.42 -7.41
C LEU A 65 17.03 15.03 -7.99
N VAL A 66 18.27 14.52 -7.88
CA VAL A 66 18.64 13.18 -8.35
C VAL A 66 17.78 12.11 -7.68
N ASN A 67 17.66 12.15 -6.35
CA ASN A 67 16.83 11.21 -5.60
C ASN A 67 15.35 11.26 -6.05
N ARG A 68 14.79 12.46 -6.29
CA ARG A 68 13.43 12.61 -6.84
C ARG A 68 13.29 12.00 -8.23
N THR A 69 14.28 12.19 -9.11
CA THR A 69 14.24 11.61 -10.46
C THR A 69 14.35 10.10 -10.43
N GLU A 70 15.16 9.55 -9.54
CA GLU A 70 15.31 8.11 -9.35
C GLU A 70 14.01 7.47 -8.84
N ILE A 71 13.37 8.06 -7.82
CA ILE A 71 12.06 7.61 -7.33
C ILE A 71 11.02 7.61 -8.46
N ARG A 72 11.01 8.66 -9.30
CA ARG A 72 10.09 8.75 -10.44
C ARG A 72 10.36 7.67 -11.48
N ALA A 73 11.62 7.46 -11.84
CA ALA A 73 12.04 6.42 -12.78
C ALA A 73 11.66 5.03 -12.27
N ASN A 74 11.94 4.73 -11.00
CA ASN A 74 11.57 3.46 -10.36
C ASN A 74 10.05 3.23 -10.39
N ARG A 75 9.24 4.27 -10.14
CA ARG A 75 7.77 4.16 -10.24
C ARG A 75 7.31 3.90 -11.67
N GLN A 76 7.90 4.59 -12.65
CA GLN A 76 7.61 4.36 -14.06
C GLN A 76 8.00 2.94 -14.50
N GLN A 77 9.17 2.46 -14.08
CA GLN A 77 9.66 1.10 -14.35
C GLN A 77 8.69 0.04 -13.83
N ARG A 78 8.19 0.20 -12.59
CA ARG A 78 7.19 -0.70 -12.00
C ARG A 78 5.86 -0.69 -12.77
N MET A 79 5.38 0.49 -13.19
CA MET A 79 4.18 0.57 -14.03
C MET A 79 4.38 -0.11 -15.39
N ILE A 80 5.54 0.09 -16.03
CA ILE A 80 5.87 -0.57 -17.31
C ILE A 80 5.89 -2.09 -17.13
N GLN A 81 6.56 -2.59 -16.10
CA GLN A 81 6.62 -4.02 -15.81
C GLN A 81 5.23 -4.62 -15.57
N PHE A 82 4.36 -3.89 -14.85
CA PHE A 82 2.97 -4.30 -14.65
C PHE A 82 2.18 -4.37 -15.96
N LEU A 83 2.31 -3.35 -16.82
CA LEU A 83 1.63 -3.34 -18.12
C LEU A 83 2.15 -4.46 -19.04
N SER A 84 3.45 -4.77 -19.02
CA SER A 84 4.02 -5.89 -19.76
C SER A 84 3.42 -7.23 -19.36
N LEU A 85 3.25 -7.50 -18.06
CA LEU A 85 2.63 -8.75 -17.58
C LEU A 85 1.18 -8.90 -18.08
N ASN A 86 0.41 -7.81 -18.14
CA ASN A 86 -0.95 -7.86 -18.69
C ASN A 86 -0.96 -8.10 -20.21
N VAL A 87 0.01 -7.56 -20.95
CA VAL A 87 0.11 -7.80 -22.40
C VAL A 87 0.36 -9.28 -22.69
N ASP A 88 1.22 -9.94 -21.92
CA ASP A 88 1.49 -11.37 -22.11
C ASP A 88 0.29 -12.25 -21.71
N GLU A 89 -0.44 -11.89 -20.65
CA GLU A 89 -1.69 -12.57 -20.31
C GLU A 89 -2.78 -12.38 -21.37
N ILE A 90 -2.89 -11.18 -21.95
CA ILE A 90 -3.80 -10.90 -23.07
C ILE A 90 -3.37 -11.69 -24.31
N LYS A 91 -2.08 -11.71 -24.66
CA LYS A 91 -1.55 -12.52 -25.77
C LYS A 91 -1.87 -14.00 -25.59
N LYS A 92 -1.70 -14.53 -24.37
CA LYS A 92 -2.03 -15.92 -24.06
C LYS A 92 -3.52 -16.21 -24.28
N LYS A 93 -4.40 -15.34 -23.80
CA LYS A 93 -5.86 -15.47 -24.01
C LYS A 93 -6.23 -15.39 -25.49
N ILE A 94 -5.58 -14.53 -26.27
CA ILE A 94 -5.79 -14.45 -27.72
C ILE A 94 -5.35 -15.77 -28.39
N TYR A 95 -4.20 -16.32 -28.01
CA TYR A 95 -3.70 -17.58 -28.56
C TYR A 95 -4.63 -18.76 -28.24
N GLU A 96 -5.14 -18.85 -27.00
CA GLU A 96 -6.12 -19.86 -26.60
C GLU A 96 -7.43 -19.72 -27.37
N PHE A 97 -7.90 -18.49 -27.62
CA PHE A 97 -9.13 -18.22 -28.37
C PHE A 97 -9.01 -18.64 -29.84
N CYS A 98 -7.93 -18.26 -30.53
CA CYS A 98 -7.68 -18.69 -31.91
C CYS A 98 -7.54 -20.21 -32.04
N SER A 99 -6.99 -20.89 -31.02
CA SER A 99 -6.83 -22.35 -31.04
C SER A 99 -8.14 -23.12 -30.80
N GLN A 100 -9.19 -22.46 -30.30
CA GLN A 100 -10.51 -23.08 -30.05
C GLN A 100 -11.44 -23.02 -31.27
N GLU A 101 -11.30 -22.02 -32.15
CA GLU A 101 -12.15 -21.88 -33.35
C GLU A 101 -11.90 -22.99 -34.38
N ASP A 102 -10.71 -23.59 -34.41
CA ASP A 102 -10.40 -24.72 -35.30
C ASP A 102 -11.05 -26.05 -34.89
N GLN A 103 -11.52 -26.19 -33.64
CA GLN A 103 -12.11 -27.45 -33.12
C GLN A 103 -13.65 -27.46 -33.07
N GLN A 104 -14.33 -26.32 -33.25
CA GLN A 104 -15.81 -26.25 -33.21
C GLN A 104 -16.50 -26.34 -34.56
N SER A 105 -15.75 -26.42 -35.67
CA SER A 105 -16.32 -26.48 -37.02
C SER A 105 -16.78 -27.89 -37.47
N THR A 106 -16.76 -28.90 -36.59
CA THR A 106 -17.20 -30.28 -36.95
C THR A 106 -18.20 -30.91 -35.96
N SER A 107 -19.16 -30.18 -35.40
CA SER A 107 -20.38 -30.84 -34.90
C SER A 107 -21.56 -29.87 -34.69
N SER A 108 -22.32 -29.56 -35.75
CA SER A 108 -23.73 -29.25 -35.56
C SER A 108 -24.50 -29.43 -36.85
N ASN A 109 -25.01 -30.64 -37.05
CA ASN A 109 -26.08 -30.89 -37.98
C ASN A 109 -27.17 -31.66 -37.22
N GLN A 110 -28.42 -31.28 -37.49
CA GLN A 110 -29.68 -31.81 -36.95
C GLN A 110 -30.16 -31.23 -35.60
N ASN A 111 -31.09 -30.27 -35.64
CA ASN A 111 -32.52 -30.58 -35.69
C ASN A 111 -33.40 -29.31 -35.66
N ARG A 112 -34.36 -29.26 -36.61
CA ARG A 112 -35.51 -28.35 -36.63
C ARG A 112 -36.57 -28.87 -35.64
N GLY A 113 -37.28 -27.96 -34.97
CA GLY A 113 -38.51 -28.35 -34.25
C GLY A 113 -39.17 -27.26 -33.41
N LEU A 114 -40.25 -26.68 -33.95
CA LEU A 114 -41.18 -25.73 -33.33
C LEU A 114 -41.75 -26.19 -31.97
N LYS A 115 -41.94 -25.25 -31.00
CA LYS A 115 -43.25 -24.85 -30.40
C LYS A 115 -43.14 -24.09 -29.05
N ARG A 116 -43.66 -22.85 -29.07
CA ARG A 116 -44.62 -22.17 -28.16
C ARG A 116 -44.61 -22.40 -26.62
N ALA A 117 -44.43 -21.27 -25.92
CA ALA A 117 -45.14 -20.72 -24.75
C ALA A 117 -44.90 -21.21 -23.30
N ARG A 118 -44.91 -20.17 -22.43
CA ARG A 118 -45.15 -20.06 -20.98
C ARG A 118 -43.99 -20.28 -20.01
N SER A 119 -43.58 -19.17 -19.38
CA SER A 119 -43.02 -19.08 -18.02
C SER A 119 -43.93 -19.79 -17.00
N PRO A 120 -43.39 -20.25 -15.86
CA PRO A 120 -43.10 -19.33 -14.76
C PRO A 120 -41.73 -19.55 -14.08
N SER A 121 -41.28 -18.49 -13.40
CA SER A 121 -40.16 -18.43 -12.46
C SER A 121 -40.18 -19.58 -11.43
N PRO A 122 -39.02 -19.94 -10.85
CA PRO A 122 -38.76 -19.42 -9.50
C PRO A 122 -37.31 -19.03 -9.20
N ALA A 123 -37.21 -18.09 -8.27
CA ALA A 123 -36.12 -17.91 -7.31
C ALA A 123 -34.72 -17.61 -7.89
N GLY A 124 -34.53 -16.34 -8.26
CA GLY A 124 -33.21 -15.73 -8.20
C GLY A 124 -32.74 -15.67 -6.74
N THR A 125 -31.75 -16.48 -6.39
CA THR A 125 -30.86 -16.21 -5.25
C THR A 125 -30.00 -15.00 -5.58
N ASN A 126 -30.61 -13.83 -5.47
CA ASN A 126 -29.88 -12.58 -5.31
C ASN A 126 -29.25 -12.62 -3.92
N SER A 127 -28.03 -13.17 -3.82
CA SER A 127 -27.12 -12.77 -2.75
C SER A 127 -26.65 -11.35 -3.07
N SER A 128 -27.59 -10.40 -3.02
CA SER A 128 -27.26 -9.03 -2.73
C SER A 128 -26.78 -9.05 -1.30
N GLN A 129 -25.46 -9.18 -1.12
CA GLN A 129 -24.80 -8.69 0.07
C GLN A 129 -25.32 -7.27 0.27
N GLN A 130 -26.27 -7.16 1.21
CA GLN A 130 -26.77 -5.90 1.69
C GLN A 130 -25.54 -5.13 2.14
N SER A 131 -25.18 -4.13 1.34
CA SER A 131 -24.32 -3.06 1.79
C SER A 131 -25.07 -2.39 2.93
N THR A 132 -24.81 -2.88 4.15
CA THR A 132 -25.03 -2.08 5.33
C THR A 132 -24.31 -0.77 5.04
N LYS A 133 -25.08 0.30 4.85
CA LYS A 133 -24.63 1.67 4.95
C LYS A 133 -24.15 1.88 6.39
N GLY A 134 -23.05 1.24 6.74
CA GLY A 134 -22.23 1.60 7.87
C GLY A 134 -21.50 2.85 7.45
N THR A 135 -21.70 3.93 8.19
CA THR A 135 -20.84 5.11 8.23
C THR A 135 -19.44 4.77 8.80
N GLY A 136 -18.97 3.53 8.60
CA GLY A 136 -17.73 2.96 9.09
C GLY A 136 -16.66 2.96 8.01
N PHE A 137 -15.42 3.09 8.46
CA PHE A 137 -14.24 3.18 7.61
C PHE A 137 -13.97 1.81 6.97
N THR A 138 -14.61 1.53 5.83
CA THR A 138 -14.34 0.31 5.09
C THR A 138 -12.97 0.40 4.41
N CYS A 139 -12.16 -0.64 4.62
CA CYS A 139 -10.83 -0.73 4.04
C CYS A 139 -10.94 -0.82 2.51
N VAL A 140 -10.27 0.08 1.78
CA VAL A 140 -10.33 0.09 0.31
C VAL A 140 -9.75 -1.18 -0.30
N PHE A 141 -8.90 -1.91 0.43
CA PHE A 141 -8.22 -3.10 -0.07
C PHE A 141 -9.06 -4.37 0.12
N CYS A 142 -9.52 -4.63 1.33
CA CYS A 142 -10.19 -5.88 1.71
C CYS A 142 -11.67 -5.74 2.08
N ASP A 143 -12.20 -4.52 2.10
CA ASP A 143 -13.60 -4.21 2.41
C ASP A 143 -14.04 -4.54 3.86
N ASP A 144 -13.11 -4.92 4.74
CA ASP A 144 -13.36 -5.10 6.18
C ASP A 144 -13.38 -3.74 6.93
N ASP A 145 -13.81 -3.77 8.20
CA ASP A 145 -13.91 -2.58 9.06
C ASP A 145 -12.57 -2.21 9.71
N HIS A 146 -11.74 -1.45 8.97
CA HIS A 146 -10.53 -0.82 9.48
C HIS A 146 -10.01 0.23 8.49
N TYR A 147 -9.20 1.17 8.98
CA TYR A 147 -8.50 2.11 8.12
C TYR A 147 -7.54 1.41 7.17
N SER A 148 -7.53 1.83 5.90
CA SER A 148 -6.70 1.23 4.85
C SER A 148 -5.19 1.24 5.18
N CYS A 149 -4.70 2.21 5.97
CA CYS A 149 -3.32 2.24 6.43
C CYS A 149 -2.95 1.11 7.42
N HIS A 150 -3.93 0.49 8.08
CA HIS A 150 -3.75 -0.60 9.03
C HIS A 150 -4.17 -1.97 8.45
N CYS A 151 -4.32 -2.07 7.13
CA CYS A 151 -4.70 -3.34 6.51
C CYS A 151 -3.61 -4.40 6.66
N THR A 152 -3.95 -5.50 7.34
CA THR A 152 -3.07 -6.66 7.56
C THR A 152 -3.14 -7.67 6.42
N LYS A 153 -4.20 -7.68 5.62
CA LYS A 153 -4.34 -8.56 4.45
C LYS A 153 -3.42 -8.16 3.28
N TYR A 154 -3.18 -6.85 3.13
CA TYR A 154 -2.33 -6.30 2.08
C TYR A 154 -1.17 -5.56 2.74
N ILE A 155 -0.09 -6.27 3.01
CA ILE A 155 1.05 -5.74 3.78
C ILE A 155 2.00 -4.96 2.85
N GLN A 156 2.28 -5.52 1.68
CA GLN A 156 3.27 -4.96 0.76
C GLN A 156 2.65 -3.86 -0.13
N LEU A 157 3.47 -2.86 -0.47
CA LEU A 157 3.04 -1.76 -1.33
C LEU A 157 2.62 -2.21 -2.74
N PRO A 158 3.34 -3.12 -3.43
CA PRO A 158 2.96 -3.55 -4.77
C PRO A 158 1.57 -4.21 -4.81
N ASP A 159 1.22 -4.97 -3.76
CA ASP A 159 -0.09 -5.60 -3.67
C ASP A 159 -1.20 -4.58 -3.43
N ARG A 160 -0.93 -3.55 -2.62
CA ARG A 160 -1.85 -2.43 -2.39
C ARG A 160 -2.10 -1.64 -3.68
N GLU A 161 -1.04 -1.29 -4.42
CA GLU A 161 -1.13 -0.59 -5.72
C GLU A 161 -1.95 -1.43 -6.72
N ARG A 162 -1.64 -2.73 -6.84
CA ARG A 162 -2.38 -3.67 -7.71
C ARG A 162 -3.86 -3.74 -7.35
N ARG A 163 -4.18 -3.79 -6.05
CA ARG A 163 -5.56 -3.89 -5.57
C ARG A 163 -6.36 -2.62 -5.86
N ILE A 164 -5.77 -1.45 -5.69
CA ILE A 164 -6.38 -0.15 -6.02
C ILE A 164 -6.71 -0.06 -7.50
N LEU A 165 -5.76 -0.43 -8.35
CA LEU A 165 -5.95 -0.42 -9.80
C LEU A 165 -7.06 -1.39 -10.21
N LYS A 166 -7.06 -2.63 -9.69
CA LYS A 166 -8.11 -3.63 -9.94
C LYS A 166 -9.49 -3.16 -9.49
N LYS A 167 -9.57 -2.35 -8.42
CA LYS A 167 -10.82 -1.75 -7.93
C LYS A 167 -11.20 -0.44 -8.62
N GLY A 168 -10.41 0.04 -9.58
CA GLY A 168 -10.65 1.31 -10.27
C GLY A 168 -10.67 2.50 -9.32
N LYS A 169 -9.74 2.53 -8.36
CA LYS A 169 -9.61 3.61 -7.37
C LYS A 169 -8.39 4.49 -7.67
N CYS A 170 -8.46 5.77 -7.33
CA CYS A 170 -7.35 6.70 -7.48
C CYS A 170 -6.33 6.52 -6.35
N GLU A 171 -5.04 6.47 -6.69
CA GLU A 171 -3.95 6.24 -5.73
C GLU A 171 -3.78 7.39 -4.72
N ARG A 172 -4.20 8.63 -5.06
CA ARG A 172 -4.08 9.76 -4.13
C ARG A 172 -5.26 9.85 -3.15
N CYS A 173 -6.48 9.76 -3.66
CA CYS A 173 -7.67 9.99 -2.85
C CYS A 173 -8.39 8.71 -2.40
N LEU A 174 -8.03 7.54 -2.95
CA LEU A 174 -8.66 6.24 -2.74
C LEU A 174 -10.16 6.18 -3.11
N ARG A 175 -10.67 7.21 -3.79
CA ARG A 175 -12.02 7.26 -4.35
C ARG A 175 -12.03 6.65 -5.75
N LYS A 176 -13.20 6.60 -6.39
CA LYS A 176 -13.34 6.15 -7.79
C LYS A 176 -12.34 6.92 -8.68
N ALA A 177 -11.66 6.21 -9.57
CA ALA A 177 -10.72 6.79 -10.53
C ALA A 177 -11.48 7.40 -11.73
N ASP A 178 -12.23 8.46 -11.48
CA ASP A 178 -12.83 9.32 -12.52
C ASP A 178 -11.91 10.47 -12.95
N HIS A 179 -10.66 10.46 -12.49
CA HIS A 179 -9.61 11.44 -12.76
C HIS A 179 -8.23 10.78 -12.75
N LEU A 180 -7.24 11.47 -13.32
CA LEU A 180 -5.84 11.04 -13.25
C LEU A 180 -5.25 11.39 -11.88
N SER A 181 -4.38 10.53 -11.35
CA SER A 181 -3.68 10.77 -10.08
C SER A 181 -2.92 12.11 -10.06
N THR A 182 -2.37 12.53 -11.21
CA THR A 182 -1.64 13.80 -11.36
C THR A 182 -2.55 15.04 -11.31
N SER A 183 -3.82 14.92 -11.72
CA SER A 183 -4.82 15.99 -11.68
C SER A 183 -5.80 15.84 -10.51
N CYS A 184 -5.52 14.92 -9.57
CA CYS A 184 -6.36 14.72 -8.41
C CYS A 184 -6.36 15.98 -7.52
N ALA A 185 -7.54 16.59 -7.34
CA ALA A 185 -7.75 17.76 -6.48
C ALA A 185 -7.64 17.44 -4.98
N SER A 186 -7.49 16.17 -4.62
CA SER A 186 -7.42 15.76 -3.23
C SER A 186 -6.15 16.26 -2.55
N LYS A 187 -6.34 16.84 -1.37
CA LYS A 187 -5.28 17.20 -0.42
C LYS A 187 -4.99 16.06 0.58
N HIS A 188 -5.48 14.84 0.33
CA HIS A 188 -5.18 13.70 1.18
C HIS A 188 -3.69 13.36 1.05
N THR A 189 -2.94 13.71 2.09
CA THR A 189 -1.50 13.52 2.21
C THR A 189 -1.20 12.40 3.18
N CYS A 190 0.05 11.92 3.18
CA CYS A 190 0.52 10.93 4.15
C CYS A 190 0.74 11.57 5.54
N ILE A 191 -0.36 11.97 6.18
CA ILE A 191 -0.37 12.62 7.50
C ILE A 191 0.10 11.65 8.59
N TYR A 192 -0.18 10.35 8.46
CA TYR A 192 0.08 9.41 9.55
C TYR A 192 1.55 9.02 9.67
N TYR A 193 2.22 8.75 8.55
CA TYR A 193 3.60 8.24 8.57
C TYR A 193 4.64 9.33 8.25
N CYS A 194 4.47 10.04 7.13
CA CYS A 194 5.45 11.03 6.70
C CYS A 194 5.46 12.28 7.57
N LYS A 195 4.29 12.78 8.00
CA LYS A 195 4.25 13.92 8.94
C LYS A 195 4.90 13.57 10.29
N SER A 196 4.58 12.40 10.84
CA SER A 196 5.17 11.92 12.11
C SER A 196 6.69 11.78 12.02
N ALA A 197 7.21 11.44 10.85
CA ALA A 197 8.64 11.36 10.58
C ALA A 197 9.26 12.65 10.02
N ARG A 198 8.54 13.79 10.06
CA ARG A 198 8.98 15.10 9.55
C ARG A 198 9.41 15.13 8.07
N ARG A 199 8.81 14.26 7.24
CA ARG A 199 8.99 14.17 5.78
C ARG A 199 7.89 14.94 5.02
N GLU A 200 7.85 16.25 5.23
CA GLU A 200 6.77 17.11 4.73
C GLU A 200 6.76 17.27 3.21
N ALA A 201 7.92 17.20 2.56
CA ALA A 201 8.00 17.27 1.10
C ALA A 201 7.39 16.01 0.45
N GLU A 202 7.62 14.85 1.06
CA GLU A 202 7.19 13.56 0.56
C GLU A 202 5.73 13.27 0.88
N MET A 203 5.19 13.78 2.01
CA MET A 203 3.80 13.50 2.39
C MET A 203 2.78 13.99 1.36
N LEU A 204 3.14 14.99 0.55
CA LEU A 204 2.26 15.58 -0.46
C LEU A 204 2.01 14.67 -1.67
N THR A 205 2.87 13.67 -1.90
CA THR A 205 2.87 12.91 -3.16
C THR A 205 2.02 11.64 -3.13
N HIS A 206 1.62 11.18 -1.95
CA HIS A 206 0.96 9.89 -1.76
C HIS A 206 -0.02 9.87 -0.57
N ASN A 207 -0.89 8.87 -0.55
CA ASN A 207 -1.82 8.62 0.56
C ASN A 207 -1.13 7.80 1.67
N SER A 208 -1.52 7.96 2.94
CA SER A 208 -1.01 7.13 4.05
C SER A 208 -1.14 5.63 3.81
N ALA A 209 -2.19 5.18 3.11
CA ALA A 209 -2.38 3.77 2.78
C ALA A 209 -1.38 3.24 1.73
N LEU A 210 -0.62 4.11 1.07
CA LEU A 210 0.36 3.81 0.02
C LEU A 210 1.72 4.45 0.34
N CYS A 211 2.10 4.51 1.61
CA CYS A 211 3.37 5.09 2.01
C CYS A 211 4.56 4.20 1.64
N TYR A 212 5.38 4.65 0.68
CA TYR A 212 6.60 3.98 0.24
C TYR A 212 7.62 3.77 1.37
N PHE A 213 7.57 4.54 2.47
CA PHE A 213 8.50 4.37 3.59
C PHE A 213 8.08 3.31 4.60
N ILE A 214 6.85 2.81 4.50
CA ILE A 214 6.27 1.86 5.47
C ILE A 214 6.03 0.50 4.83
N PHE A 215 5.55 0.48 3.59
CA PHE A 215 5.12 -0.75 2.92
C PHE A 215 6.15 -1.25 1.88
N ASN A 216 7.41 -0.81 1.94
CA ASN A 216 8.42 -1.11 0.91
C ASN A 216 8.96 -2.56 0.93
N MET A 217 8.50 -3.41 1.86
CA MET A 217 8.99 -4.78 2.00
C MET A 217 8.14 -5.77 1.23
#